data_AF-A0A1S2QZW7-F1
#
_entry.id   AF-A0A1S2QZW7-F1
#
_cell.length_a   1.000
_cell.length_b   1.000
_cell.length_c   1.000
_cell.angle_alpha   90.00
_cell.angle_beta   90.00
_cell.angle_gamma   90.00
#
_symmetry.space_group_name_H-M   'P 1'
#
loop_
_entity.id
_entity.type
_entity.pdbx_description
1 polymer ?
#
loop_
_entity_poly.entity_id
_entity_poly.type
_entity_poly.pdbx_seq_one_letter_code
_entity_poly.pdbx_strand_id
1 'polypeptide(L)'
;MVNILAGQSYSLSELKGEDGAWLAGAAIILAGAGLPAGYIIYQISMFFGSVLKNRNFYYSQEYELEVFFSIHVNGEKMRVRHNRLLETAGDLRAASCSLLLALIVNLLIGILYFKNFDFAFWISAAVNAAILLIVYLNQRHYMGNLEYFKKRIHHEYSWLK
;
A
#
# COMPACT_ATOMS: atom_id res chain seq x y z
N MET A 1 -51.37 6.01 -39.82
CA MET A 1 -50.87 6.18 -38.44
C MET A 1 -49.46 5.58 -38.41
N VAL A 2 -48.48 6.37 -37.97
CA VAL A 2 -47.04 6.25 -38.25
C VAL A 2 -46.35 5.13 -37.45
N ASN A 3 -45.36 4.47 -38.11
CA ASN A 3 -44.20 3.65 -37.68
C ASN A 3 -43.94 3.48 -36.17
N ILE A 4 -43.37 2.36 -35.68
CA ILE A 4 -41.96 1.90 -35.86
C ILE A 4 -41.93 0.39 -35.50
N LEU A 5 -41.69 -0.52 -36.45
CA LEU A 5 -40.42 -1.24 -36.69
C LEU A 5 -39.82 -1.88 -35.42
N ALA A 6 -39.94 -3.20 -35.29
CA ALA A 6 -38.93 -4.17 -35.73
C ALA A 6 -37.94 -4.51 -34.61
N GLY A 7 -37.76 -5.80 -34.40
CA GLY A 7 -37.04 -6.36 -33.27
C GLY A 7 -35.60 -5.88 -33.16
N GLN A 8 -35.21 -5.55 -31.94
CA GLN A 8 -33.85 -5.73 -31.47
C GLN A 8 -33.91 -6.68 -30.28
N SER A 9 -33.93 -7.97 -30.58
CA SER A 9 -33.48 -8.97 -29.62
C SER A 9 -31.98 -8.78 -29.48
N TYR A 10 -31.55 -7.99 -28.50
CA TYR A 10 -30.15 -7.91 -28.12
C TYR A 10 -29.71 -9.30 -27.68
N SER A 11 -28.91 -9.97 -28.50
CA SER A 11 -28.32 -11.25 -28.11
C SER A 11 -27.36 -10.98 -26.96
N LEU A 12 -27.51 -11.73 -25.86
CA LEU A 12 -26.68 -11.61 -24.66
C LEU A 12 -25.16 -11.85 -24.93
N SER A 13 -24.83 -12.31 -26.14
CA SER A 13 -23.47 -12.51 -26.64
C SER A 13 -22.78 -11.25 -27.17
N GLU A 14 -23.50 -10.23 -27.62
CA GLU A 14 -22.90 -8.99 -28.15
C GLU A 14 -22.42 -8.04 -27.03
N LEU A 15 -23.12 -8.04 -25.89
CA LEU A 15 -22.75 -7.27 -24.68
C LEU A 15 -21.43 -7.71 -24.02
N LYS A 16 -20.89 -8.90 -24.35
CA LYS A 16 -19.64 -9.39 -23.74
C LYS A 16 -18.37 -8.91 -24.45
N GLY A 17 -18.46 -8.48 -25.71
CA GLY A 17 -17.30 -8.16 -26.54
C GLY A 17 -16.77 -6.73 -26.34
N GLU A 18 -17.65 -5.74 -26.44
CA GLU A 18 -17.27 -4.32 -26.37
C GLU A 18 -17.00 -3.85 -24.94
N ASP A 19 -17.82 -4.28 -23.98
CA ASP A 19 -17.68 -3.92 -22.57
C ASP A 19 -16.40 -4.52 -21.96
N GLY A 20 -16.04 -5.74 -22.37
CA GLY A 20 -14.82 -6.41 -21.94
C GLY A 20 -13.54 -5.73 -22.45
N ALA A 21 -13.56 -5.25 -23.70
CA ALA A 21 -12.45 -4.50 -24.28
C ALA A 21 -12.28 -3.12 -23.62
N TRP A 22 -13.39 -2.44 -23.31
CA TRP A 22 -13.37 -1.18 -22.55
C TRP A 22 -12.86 -1.36 -21.12
N LEU A 23 -13.31 -2.41 -20.42
CA LEU A 23 -12.83 -2.76 -19.08
C LEU A 23 -11.33 -3.10 -19.10
N ALA A 24 -10.86 -3.86 -20.08
CA ALA A 24 -9.46 -4.19 -20.24
C ALA A 24 -8.62 -2.93 -20.56
N GLY A 25 -9.11 -2.05 -21.45
CA GLY A 25 -8.46 -0.78 -21.77
C GLY A 25 -8.37 0.15 -20.57
N ALA A 26 -9.46 0.29 -19.82
CA ALA A 26 -9.49 1.07 -18.58
C ALA A 26 -8.54 0.47 -17.53
N ALA A 27 -8.48 -0.85 -17.39
CA ALA A 27 -7.57 -1.52 -16.46
C ALA A 27 -6.10 -1.29 -16.83
N ILE A 28 -5.74 -1.32 -18.11
CA ILE A 28 -4.37 -1.04 -18.58
C ILE A 28 -3.98 0.42 -18.31
N ILE A 29 -4.87 1.37 -18.58
CA ILE A 29 -4.62 2.79 -18.31
C ILE A 29 -4.50 3.04 -16.80
N LEU A 30 -5.38 2.44 -16.00
CA LEU A 30 -5.32 2.54 -14.54
C LEU A 30 -4.09 1.84 -13.96
N ALA A 31 -3.64 0.73 -14.51
CA ALA A 31 -2.39 0.09 -14.12
C ALA A 31 -1.17 0.95 -14.51
N GLY A 32 -1.19 1.52 -15.70
CA GLY A 32 -0.14 2.40 -16.21
C GLY A 32 -0.01 3.71 -15.43
N ALA A 33 -1.14 4.30 -15.01
CA ALA A 33 -1.16 5.48 -14.14
C ALA A 33 -0.95 5.14 -12.66
N GLY A 34 -1.38 3.95 -12.23
CA GLY A 34 -1.26 3.46 -10.87
C GLY A 34 0.18 3.19 -10.43
N LEU A 35 1.04 2.72 -11.35
CA LEU A 35 2.47 2.52 -11.09
C LEU A 35 3.22 3.81 -10.68
N PRO A 36 3.19 4.91 -11.45
CA PRO A 36 3.86 6.15 -11.06
C PRO A 36 3.19 6.79 -9.84
N ALA A 37 1.87 6.73 -9.71
CA ALA A 37 1.18 7.20 -8.51
C ALA A 37 1.62 6.43 -7.25
N GLY A 38 1.69 5.10 -7.34
CA GLY A 38 2.19 4.24 -6.27
C GLY A 38 3.64 4.54 -5.90
N TYR A 39 4.50 4.77 -6.90
CA TYR A 39 5.89 5.16 -6.68
C TYR A 39 6.02 6.51 -5.96
N ILE A 40 5.24 7.52 -6.36
CA ILE A 40 5.20 8.83 -5.68
C ILE A 40 4.75 8.67 -4.23
N ILE A 41 3.70 7.88 -3.97
CA ILE A 41 3.19 7.61 -2.62
C ILE A 41 4.26 6.91 -1.77
N TYR A 42 4.97 5.94 -2.34
CA TYR A 42 6.09 5.26 -1.67
C TYR A 42 7.19 6.26 -1.28
N GLN A 43 7.59 7.14 -2.20
CA GLN A 43 8.62 8.16 -1.94
C GLN A 43 8.19 9.16 -0.86
N ILE A 44 6.94 9.64 -0.92
CA ILE A 44 6.38 10.53 0.12
C ILE A 44 6.34 9.82 1.48
N SER A 45 5.93 8.56 1.50
CA SER A 45 5.89 7.73 2.71
C SER A 45 7.28 7.57 3.33
N MET A 46 8.31 7.25 2.53
CA MET A 46 9.70 7.17 2.99
C MET A 46 10.22 8.52 3.51
N PHE A 47 9.92 9.61 2.79
CA PHE A 47 10.33 10.96 3.19
C PHE A 47 9.81 11.32 4.58
N PHE A 48 8.52 11.16 4.84
CA PHE A 48 7.95 11.42 6.18
C PHE A 48 8.49 10.47 7.25
N GLY A 49 8.89 9.25 6.88
CA GLY A 49 9.53 8.31 7.81
C GLY A 49 10.95 8.68 8.22
N SER A 50 11.72 9.20 7.27
CA SER A 50 13.15 9.48 7.44
C SER A 50 13.45 10.91 7.87
N VAL A 51 12.65 11.90 7.46
CA VAL A 51 12.94 13.32 7.67
C VAL A 51 12.44 13.82 9.03
N LEU A 52 11.33 13.28 9.54
CA LEU A 52 10.84 13.64 10.88
C LEU A 52 11.66 13.01 12.02
N LYS A 53 12.40 11.93 11.75
CA LYS A 53 13.27 11.31 12.76
C LYS A 53 14.63 11.99 12.74
N ASN A 54 15.14 12.30 13.94
CA ASN A 54 16.39 13.00 14.14
C ASN A 54 17.55 12.23 13.45
N ARG A 55 18.06 12.78 12.35
CA ARG A 55 18.99 12.11 11.41
C ARG A 55 20.17 11.44 12.11
N ASN A 56 20.80 12.15 13.05
CA ASN A 56 22.03 11.68 13.70
C ASN A 56 21.81 10.42 14.55
N PHE A 57 20.71 10.34 15.29
CA PHE A 57 20.40 9.18 16.12
C PHE A 57 20.02 7.96 15.28
N TYR A 58 19.38 8.18 14.13
CA TYR A 58 19.01 7.10 13.22
C TYR A 58 20.23 6.48 12.55
N TYR A 59 21.14 7.30 12.02
CA TYR A 59 22.36 6.80 11.38
C TYR A 59 23.30 6.10 12.36
N SER A 60 23.41 6.56 13.62
CA SER A 60 24.24 5.87 14.62
C SER A 60 23.71 4.47 14.94
N GLN A 61 22.40 4.30 15.06
CA GLN A 61 21.79 2.98 15.31
C GLN A 61 21.94 2.03 14.13
N GLU A 62 21.77 2.54 12.90
CA GLU A 62 21.94 1.75 11.68
C GLU A 62 23.40 1.25 11.57
N TYR A 63 24.37 2.14 11.83
CA TYR A 63 25.79 1.80 11.81
C TYR A 63 26.17 0.76 12.87
N GLU A 64 25.67 0.89 14.10
CA GLU A 64 25.90 -0.11 15.16
C GLU A 64 25.35 -1.49 14.78
N LEU A 65 24.17 -1.53 14.13
CA LEU A 65 23.57 -2.77 13.63
C LEU A 65 24.43 -3.41 12.53
N GLU A 66 24.98 -2.58 11.63
CA GLU A 66 25.82 -3.03 10.52
C GLU A 66 27.15 -3.62 11.02
N VAL A 67 27.78 -2.95 11.99
CA VAL A 67 28.96 -3.47 12.69
C VAL A 67 28.65 -4.80 13.39
N PHE A 68 27.52 -4.90 14.10
CA PHE A 68 27.09 -6.16 14.72
C PHE A 68 26.95 -7.28 13.68
N PHE A 69 26.29 -7.03 12.54
CA PHE A 69 26.14 -8.04 11.50
C PHE A 69 27.47 -8.47 10.89
N SER A 70 28.47 -7.60 10.83
CA SER A 70 29.80 -7.97 10.30
C SER A 70 30.62 -8.85 11.25
N ILE A 71 30.43 -8.71 12.57
CA ILE A 71 31.24 -9.41 13.58
C ILE A 71 30.59 -10.74 13.98
N HIS A 72 29.26 -10.85 13.90
CA HIS A 72 28.54 -12.00 14.43
C HIS A 72 28.52 -13.20 13.47
N VAL A 73 28.71 -14.42 14.00
CA VAL A 73 28.80 -15.67 13.21
C VAL A 73 27.56 -15.92 12.33
N ASN A 74 26.38 -15.47 12.78
CA ASN A 74 25.12 -15.55 12.04
C ASN A 74 24.65 -14.18 11.50
N GLY A 75 25.54 -13.18 11.47
CA GLY A 75 25.19 -11.80 11.18
C GLY A 75 24.59 -11.60 9.79
N GLU A 76 25.06 -12.33 8.77
CA GLU A 76 24.47 -12.27 7.42
C GLU A 76 23.01 -12.75 7.38
N LYS A 77 22.69 -13.85 8.09
CA LYS A 77 21.31 -14.35 8.19
C LYS A 77 20.41 -13.37 8.94
N MET A 78 20.95 -12.72 9.96
CA MET A 78 20.25 -11.68 10.73
C MET A 78 20.02 -10.43 9.88
N ARG A 79 20.98 -10.02 9.06
CA ARG A 79 20.88 -8.91 8.12
C ARG A 79 19.79 -9.15 7.08
N VAL A 80 19.77 -10.33 6.45
CA VAL A 80 18.73 -10.72 5.48
C VAL A 80 17.34 -10.67 6.14
N ARG A 81 17.20 -11.18 7.37
CA ARG A 81 15.94 -11.11 8.11
C ARG A 81 15.54 -9.67 8.44
N HIS A 82 16.48 -8.84 8.89
CA HIS A 82 16.25 -7.42 9.16
C HIS A 82 15.72 -6.70 7.93
N ASN A 83 16.40 -6.86 6.79
CA ASN A 83 16.05 -6.21 5.54
C ASN A 83 14.68 -6.66 5.05
N ARG A 84 14.37 -7.96 5.11
CA ARG A 84 13.04 -8.47 4.75
C ARG A 84 11.93 -7.85 5.61
N LEU A 85 12.15 -7.74 6.92
CA LEU A 85 11.18 -7.09 7.83
C LEU A 85 11.02 -5.60 7.52
N LEU A 86 12.12 -4.91 7.23
CA LEU A 86 12.14 -3.49 6.89
C LEU A 86 11.41 -3.21 5.57
N GLU A 87 11.71 -3.99 4.51
CA GLU A 87 11.06 -3.93 3.21
C GLU A 87 9.56 -4.18 3.35
N THR A 88 9.16 -5.27 4.01
CA THR A 88 7.75 -5.61 4.21
C THR A 88 7.00 -4.51 4.97
N ALA A 89 7.63 -3.93 6.01
CA ALA A 89 7.03 -2.82 6.75
C ALA A 89 6.91 -1.55 5.89
N GLY A 90 7.89 -1.28 5.02
CA GLY A 90 7.87 -0.19 4.04
C GLY A 90 6.76 -0.34 3.01
N ASP A 91 6.61 -1.54 2.44
CA ASP A 91 5.58 -1.86 1.45
C ASP A 91 4.18 -1.72 2.05
N LEU A 92 3.97 -2.26 3.26
CA LEU A 92 2.70 -2.14 3.98
C LEU A 92 2.38 -0.68 4.30
N ARG A 93 3.39 0.13 4.63
CA ARG A 93 3.20 1.57 4.87
C ARG A 93 2.78 2.31 3.59
N ALA A 94 3.43 2.03 2.46
CA ALA A 94 3.05 2.62 1.18
C ALA A 94 1.64 2.19 0.76
N ALA A 95 1.28 0.93 0.96
CA ALA A 95 -0.06 0.42 0.73
C ALA A 95 -1.10 1.11 1.62
N SER A 96 -0.84 1.27 2.92
CA SER A 96 -1.71 2.03 3.85
C SER A 96 -1.92 3.47 3.37
N CYS A 97 -0.84 4.16 2.97
CA CYS A 97 -0.94 5.53 2.46
C CYS A 97 -1.75 5.60 1.16
N SER A 98 -1.58 4.64 0.25
CA SER A 98 -2.32 4.58 -1.02
C SER A 98 -3.81 4.33 -0.78
N LEU A 99 -4.16 3.38 0.09
CA LEU A 99 -5.55 3.09 0.45
C LEU A 99 -6.21 4.26 1.17
N LEU A 100 -5.48 4.96 2.05
CA LEU A 100 -5.99 6.16 2.71
C LEU A 100 -6.24 7.29 1.70
N LEU A 101 -5.33 7.49 0.75
CA LEU A 101 -5.51 8.47 -0.33
C LEU A 101 -6.72 8.10 -1.20
N ALA A 102 -6.86 6.81 -1.57
CA ALA A 102 -7.99 6.32 -2.35
C ALA A 102 -9.32 6.55 -1.62
N LEU A 103 -9.35 6.35 -0.30
CA LEU A 103 -10.53 6.60 0.53
C LEU A 103 -10.89 8.10 0.56
N ILE A 104 -9.90 8.98 0.70
CA ILE A 104 -10.09 10.44 0.65
C ILE A 104 -10.62 10.87 -0.72
N VAL A 105 -10.03 10.38 -1.81
CA VAL A 105 -10.47 10.70 -3.17
C VAL A 105 -11.89 10.20 -3.41
N ASN A 106 -12.21 8.98 -2.96
CA ASN A 106 -13.56 8.43 -3.08
C ASN A 106 -14.57 9.32 -2.33
N LEU A 107 -14.28 9.71 -1.09
CA LEU A 107 -15.14 10.63 -0.32
C LEU A 107 -15.30 11.99 -1.01
N LEU A 108 -14.22 12.57 -1.55
CA LEU A 108 -14.27 13.84 -2.29
C LEU A 108 -15.15 13.74 -3.53
N ILE A 109 -15.02 12.68 -4.33
CA ILE A 109 -15.88 12.45 -5.49
C ILE A 109 -17.34 12.33 -5.06
N GLY A 110 -17.60 11.58 -3.98
CA GLY A 110 -18.93 11.44 -3.40
C GLY A 110 -19.56 12.80 -3.05
N ILE A 111 -18.83 13.66 -2.34
CA ILE A 111 -19.31 14.97 -1.89
C ILE A 111 -19.51 15.94 -3.07
N LEU A 112 -18.61 15.93 -4.06
CA LEU A 112 -18.60 16.92 -5.13
C LEU A 112 -19.55 16.59 -6.29
N TYR A 113 -19.75 15.31 -6.61
CA TYR A 113 -20.48 14.89 -7.81
C TYR A 113 -21.82 14.22 -7.53
N PHE A 114 -22.01 13.61 -6.35
CA PHE A 114 -23.25 12.90 -6.03
C PHE A 114 -24.09 13.67 -5.02
N LYS A 115 -25.26 14.17 -5.45
CA LYS A 115 -26.24 14.81 -4.55
C LYS A 115 -26.82 13.83 -3.52
N ASN A 116 -26.88 12.54 -3.87
CA ASN A 116 -27.31 11.45 -3.00
C ASN A 116 -26.27 10.33 -3.11
N PHE A 117 -25.76 9.85 -1.97
CA PHE A 117 -24.82 8.73 -1.95
C PHE A 117 -25.54 7.43 -2.30
N ASP A 118 -25.15 6.84 -3.43
CA ASP A 118 -25.68 5.55 -3.87
C ASP A 118 -25.19 4.40 -2.97
N PHE A 119 -25.94 3.30 -2.91
CA PHE A 119 -25.56 2.12 -2.13
C PHE A 119 -24.21 1.53 -2.58
N ALA A 120 -23.93 1.59 -3.88
CA ALA A 120 -22.64 1.16 -4.45
C ALA A 120 -21.45 1.99 -3.91
N PHE A 121 -21.65 3.29 -3.67
CA PHE A 121 -20.63 4.16 -3.08
C PHE A 121 -20.28 3.71 -1.66
N TRP A 122 -21.29 3.45 -0.83
CA TRP A 122 -21.09 2.99 0.55
C TRP A 122 -20.41 1.62 0.62
N ILE A 123 -20.75 0.69 -0.27
CA ILE A 123 -20.06 -0.60 -0.37
C ILE A 123 -18.58 -0.40 -0.72
N SER A 124 -18.29 0.42 -1.74
CA SER A 124 -16.90 0.70 -2.14
C SER A 124 -16.09 1.34 -1.01
N ALA A 125 -16.68 2.31 -0.30
CA ALA A 125 -16.04 2.95 0.85
C ALA A 125 -15.81 1.96 2.01
N ALA A 126 -16.78 1.10 2.31
CA ALA A 126 -16.67 0.10 3.36
C ALA A 126 -15.59 -0.95 3.06
N VAL A 127 -15.52 -1.44 1.81
CA VAL A 127 -14.48 -2.39 1.37
C VAL A 127 -13.10 -1.76 1.46
N ASN A 128 -12.92 -0.53 0.97
CA ASN A 128 -11.65 0.18 1.07
C ASN A 128 -11.23 0.40 2.54
N ALA A 129 -12.17 0.79 3.40
CA ALA A 129 -11.90 0.97 4.83
C ALA A 129 -11.49 -0.34 5.52
N ALA A 130 -12.14 -1.46 5.18
CA ALA A 130 -11.80 -2.77 5.72
C ALA A 130 -10.40 -3.22 5.29
N ILE A 131 -10.05 -3.06 4.00
CA ILE A 131 -8.71 -3.39 3.49
C ILE A 131 -7.66 -2.48 4.15
N LEU A 132 -7.92 -1.17 4.25
CA LEU A 132 -7.04 -0.23 4.93
C LEU A 132 -6.77 -0.66 6.38
N LEU A 133 -7.80 -1.08 7.11
CA LEU A 133 -7.65 -1.56 8.48
C LEU A 133 -6.75 -2.80 8.55
N ILE A 134 -6.94 -3.78 7.66
CA ILE A 134 -6.12 -5.00 7.60
C ILE A 134 -4.65 -4.64 7.32
N VAL A 135 -4.41 -3.81 6.30
CA VAL A 135 -3.04 -3.40 5.93
C VAL A 135 -2.39 -2.62 7.07
N TYR A 136 -3.13 -1.73 7.74
CA TYR A 136 -2.64 -0.97 8.88
C TYR A 136 -2.27 -1.87 10.08
N LEU A 137 -3.11 -2.86 10.41
CA LEU A 137 -2.81 -3.82 11.47
C LEU A 137 -1.57 -4.67 11.14
N ASN A 138 -1.46 -5.12 9.88
CA ASN A 138 -0.27 -5.84 9.42
C ASN A 138 0.98 -4.95 9.52
N GLN A 139 0.91 -3.70 9.05
CA GLN A 139 2.01 -2.75 9.15
C GLN A 139 2.48 -2.59 10.60
N ARG A 140 1.54 -2.43 11.54
CA ARG A 140 1.85 -2.30 12.97
C ARG A 140 2.50 -3.57 13.53
N HIS A 141 2.05 -4.74 13.12
CA HIS A 141 2.65 -6.01 13.51
C HIS A 141 4.11 -6.14 13.01
N TYR A 142 4.36 -5.86 11.73
CA TYR A 142 5.72 -5.94 11.16
C TYR A 142 6.67 -4.89 11.74
N MET A 143 6.21 -3.66 11.96
CA MET A 143 6.99 -2.63 12.66
C MET A 143 7.34 -3.06 14.09
N GLY A 144 6.38 -3.64 14.83
CA GLY A 144 6.62 -4.17 16.17
C GLY A 144 7.65 -5.30 16.19
N ASN A 145 7.58 -6.22 15.22
CA ASN A 145 8.57 -7.29 15.06
C ASN A 145 9.96 -6.75 14.73
N LEU A 146 10.05 -5.71 13.88
CA LEU A 146 11.31 -5.06 13.54
C LEU A 146 11.92 -4.37 14.76
N GLU A 147 11.12 -3.64 15.54
CA GLU A 147 11.59 -3.00 16.78
C GLU A 147 12.04 -4.03 17.82
N TYR A 148 11.28 -5.11 18.00
CA TYR A 148 11.68 -6.20 18.89
C TYR A 148 13.00 -6.84 18.44
N PHE A 149 13.16 -7.06 17.14
CA PHE A 149 14.39 -7.61 16.56
C PHE A 149 15.59 -6.69 16.80
N LYS A 150 15.45 -5.38 16.53
CA LYS A 150 16.49 -4.37 16.82
C LYS A 150 16.85 -4.32 18.30
N LYS A 151 15.86 -4.32 19.20
CA LYS A 151 16.07 -4.34 20.66
C LYS A 151 16.83 -5.58 21.12
N ARG A 152 16.49 -6.74 20.57
CA ARG A 152 17.13 -8.01 20.92
C ARG A 152 18.60 -8.05 20.48
N ILE A 153 18.90 -7.58 19.26
CA ILE A 153 20.28 -7.43 18.78
C ILE A 153 21.07 -6.46 19.66
N HIS A 154 20.49 -5.30 19.99
CA HIS A 154 21.17 -4.31 20.81
C HIS A 154 21.50 -4.87 22.21
N HIS A 155 20.57 -5.63 22.80
CA HIS A 155 20.83 -6.36 24.03
C HIS A 155 21.99 -7.36 23.83
N GLU A 156 21.95 -8.25 22.85
CA GLU A 156 23.05 -9.20 22.59
C GLU A 156 24.41 -8.50 22.35
N TYR A 157 24.43 -7.35 21.67
CA TYR A 157 25.65 -6.57 21.46
C TYR A 157 26.15 -5.87 22.72
N SER A 158 25.27 -5.41 23.62
CA SER A 158 25.68 -4.79 24.89
C SER A 158 26.38 -5.78 25.82
N TRP A 159 26.18 -7.09 25.63
CA TRP A 159 26.93 -8.15 26.34
C TRP A 159 28.28 -8.49 25.68
N LEU A 160 28.54 -8.02 24.45
CA LEU A 160 29.79 -8.23 23.72
C LEU A 160 30.81 -7.08 23.89
N LYS A 161 30.36 -5.92 24.40
CA LYS A 161 31.22 -4.83 24.88
C LYS A 161 31.67 -5.08 26.31
#